data_AF-A0A2N0LCA2-F1
#
_entry.id   AF-A0A2N0LCA2-F1
#
_cell.length_a   1.000
_cell.length_b   1.000
_cell.length_c   1.000
_cell.angle_alpha   90.00
_cell.angle_beta   90.00
_cell.angle_gamma   90.00
#
_symmetry.space_group_name_H-M   'P 1'
#
loop_
_entity.id
_entity.type
_entity.pdbx_description
1 polymer ?
#
loop_
_entity_poly.entity_id
_entity_poly.type
_entity_poly.pdbx_seq_one_letter_code
_entity_poly.pdbx_strand_id
1 'polypeptide(L)'
;MAGALASSRLAESWRGFPAPTPDARRLTARKRSAYVRFQDREFALEEEGYTAAKRLQEVGAGYFEQVMLSVSGGEAATMALAGSTESAQFS
;
A
#
# COMPACT_ATOMS: atom_id res chain seq x y z
N MET A 1 3.62 -6.76 38.74
CA MET A 1 3.71 -7.69 37.58
C MET A 1 2.87 -7.20 36.39
N ALA A 2 2.95 -5.93 35.98
CA ALA A 2 2.12 -5.37 34.90
C ALA A 2 2.92 -5.00 33.61
N GLY A 3 4.25 -5.05 33.64
CA GLY A 3 5.10 -4.63 32.52
C GLY A 3 5.37 -5.67 31.43
N ALA A 4 5.17 -6.96 31.71
CA ALA A 4 5.53 -8.04 30.78
C ALA A 4 4.50 -8.25 29.65
N LEU A 5 3.22 -7.92 29.88
CA LEU A 5 2.12 -8.19 28.93
C LEU A 5 2.00 -7.14 27.81
N ALA A 6 2.45 -5.90 28.03
CA ALA A 6 2.47 -4.87 27.00
C ALA A 6 3.55 -5.15 25.93
N SER A 7 4.67 -5.76 26.34
CA SER A 7 5.81 -6.07 25.47
C SER A 7 5.52 -7.25 24.54
N SER A 8 4.72 -8.24 24.96
CA SER A 8 4.42 -9.43 24.15
C SER A 8 3.49 -9.14 22.97
N ARG A 9 2.47 -8.27 23.13
CA ARG A 9 1.54 -7.88 22.05
C ARG A 9 2.21 -7.05 20.97
N LEU A 10 3.13 -6.16 21.36
CA LEU A 10 3.97 -5.42 20.42
C LEU A 10 4.93 -6.38 19.72
N ALA A 11 5.61 -7.28 20.44
CA ALA A 11 6.48 -8.28 19.80
C ALA A 11 5.72 -9.19 18.82
N GLU A 12 4.45 -9.50 19.09
CA GLU A 12 3.53 -10.19 18.18
C GLU A 12 3.28 -9.42 16.88
N SER A 13 3.02 -8.11 16.97
CA SER A 13 2.71 -7.28 15.79
C SER A 13 3.88 -7.17 14.80
N TRP A 14 5.11 -7.35 15.27
CA TRP A 14 6.31 -7.31 14.44
C TRP A 14 6.73 -8.66 13.85
N ARG A 15 6.12 -9.78 14.26
CA ARG A 15 6.51 -11.12 13.75
C ARG A 15 6.31 -11.28 12.24
N GLY A 16 5.47 -10.44 11.63
CA GLY A 16 5.23 -10.42 10.18
C GLY A 16 6.15 -9.48 9.38
N PHE A 17 6.95 -8.64 10.04
CA PHE A 17 7.81 -7.66 9.36
C PHE A 17 9.25 -8.15 9.30
N PRO A 18 9.74 -8.66 8.14
CA PRO A 18 11.15 -9.00 8.00
C PRO A 18 12.02 -7.76 8.12
N ALA A 19 13.25 -7.92 8.62
CA ALA A 19 14.23 -6.84 8.65
C ALA A 19 14.39 -6.24 7.23
N PRO A 20 14.43 -4.91 7.08
CA PRO A 20 14.51 -4.28 5.76
C PRO A 20 15.86 -4.63 5.10
N THR A 21 15.84 -5.12 3.86
CA THR A 21 16.90 -5.00 2.82
C THR A 21 16.55 -5.84 1.57
N PRO A 22 16.92 -5.45 0.32
CA PRO A 22 18.15 -4.73 -0.07
C PRO A 22 17.99 -3.61 -1.13
N ASP A 23 19.12 -2.94 -1.42
CA ASP A 23 19.41 -2.09 -2.58
C ASP A 23 18.71 -2.57 -3.88
N ALA A 24 17.96 -1.68 -4.54
CA ALA A 24 17.18 -1.93 -5.74
C ALA A 24 18.01 -2.52 -6.90
N ARG A 25 19.33 -2.28 -6.92
CA ARG A 25 20.23 -2.82 -7.94
C ARG A 25 20.48 -4.34 -7.82
N ARG A 26 20.11 -4.96 -6.70
CA ARG A 26 20.40 -6.39 -6.41
C ARG A 26 19.15 -7.29 -6.46
N LEU A 27 18.09 -6.87 -7.15
CA LEU A 27 16.86 -7.68 -7.26
C LEU A 27 17.05 -8.87 -8.23
N THR A 28 17.31 -10.05 -7.66
CA THR A 28 17.43 -11.31 -8.44
C THR A 28 16.12 -11.68 -9.14
N ALA A 29 16.17 -12.47 -10.22
CA ALA A 29 14.98 -12.99 -10.90
C ALA A 29 14.02 -13.72 -9.95
N ARG A 30 14.55 -14.56 -9.05
CA ARG A 30 13.74 -15.26 -8.02
C ARG A 30 12.98 -14.29 -7.11
N LYS A 31 13.58 -13.14 -6.76
CA LYS A 31 12.93 -12.10 -5.96
C LYS A 31 11.85 -11.35 -6.74
N ARG A 32 12.10 -11.03 -8.01
CA ARG A 32 11.05 -10.48 -8.92
C ARG A 32 9.86 -11.44 -9.02
N SER A 33 10.10 -12.73 -9.22
CA SER A 33 9.04 -13.73 -9.25
C SER A 33 8.30 -13.87 -7.91
N ALA A 34 8.98 -13.64 -6.78
CA ALA A 34 8.32 -13.63 -5.47
C ALA A 34 7.40 -12.42 -5.30
N TYR A 35 7.83 -11.25 -5.76
CA TYR A 35 7.01 -10.03 -5.76
C TYR A 35 5.77 -10.17 -6.65
N VAL A 36 5.94 -10.70 -7.87
CA VAL A 36 4.81 -10.95 -8.80
C VAL A 36 3.80 -11.92 -8.18
N ARG A 37 4.25 -13.06 -7.63
CA ARG A 37 3.33 -13.99 -6.94
C ARG A 37 2.62 -13.36 -5.75
N PHE A 38 3.27 -12.44 -5.05
CA PHE A 38 2.62 -11.70 -3.96
C PHE A 38 1.53 -10.78 -4.51
N GLN A 39 1.82 -10.03 -5.57
CA GLN A 39 0.84 -9.16 -6.23
C GLN A 39 -0.34 -9.95 -6.84
N ASP A 40 -0.08 -11.10 -7.49
CA ASP A 40 -1.14 -11.96 -8.03
C ASP A 40 -2.09 -12.44 -6.92
N ARG A 41 -1.54 -12.72 -5.72
CA ARG A 41 -2.34 -13.08 -4.55
C ARG A 41 -3.16 -11.90 -4.04
N GLU A 42 -2.62 -10.69 -4.04
CA GLU A 42 -3.40 -9.48 -3.69
C GLU A 42 -4.60 -9.31 -4.62
N PHE A 43 -4.43 -9.50 -5.93
CA PHE A 43 -5.52 -9.45 -6.90
C PHE A 43 -6.56 -10.55 -6.68
N ALA A 44 -6.14 -11.79 -6.40
CA ALA A 44 -7.07 -12.88 -6.12
C ALA A 44 -7.93 -12.62 -4.87
N LEU A 45 -7.41 -11.87 -3.89
CA LEU A 45 -8.13 -11.51 -2.67
C LEU A 45 -9.08 -10.32 -2.85
N GLU A 46 -9.08 -9.64 -4.00
CA GLU A 46 -10.04 -8.55 -4.26
C GLU A 46 -11.48 -9.07 -4.27
N GLU A 47 -11.71 -10.30 -4.77
CA GLU A 47 -13.03 -10.98 -4.69
C GLU A 47 -13.49 -11.23 -3.24
N GLU A 48 -12.54 -11.30 -2.31
CA GLU A 48 -12.78 -11.44 -0.86
C GLU A 48 -12.82 -10.08 -0.13
N GLY A 49 -12.69 -8.97 -0.86
CA GLY A 49 -12.75 -7.61 -0.33
C GLY A 49 -11.42 -6.99 0.09
N TYR A 50 -10.28 -7.57 -0.31
CA TYR A 50 -8.98 -6.92 -0.13
C TYR A 50 -8.83 -5.71 -1.05
N THR A 51 -8.49 -4.54 -0.49
CA THR A 51 -8.45 -3.27 -1.25
C THR A 51 -7.03 -2.72 -1.46
N ALA A 52 -6.05 -3.17 -0.68
CA ALA A 52 -4.72 -2.59 -0.66
C ALA A 52 -3.85 -2.89 -1.90
N ALA A 53 -4.37 -3.63 -2.87
CA ALA A 53 -3.77 -3.73 -4.20
C ALA A 53 -3.69 -2.36 -4.90
N LYS A 54 -4.73 -1.52 -4.74
CA LYS A 54 -4.79 -0.11 -5.15
C LYS A 54 -4.26 0.77 -4.00
N ARG A 55 -2.95 0.95 -3.97
CA ARG A 55 -2.21 1.55 -2.84
C ARG A 55 -2.47 3.04 -2.68
N LEU A 56 -2.58 3.81 -3.75
CA LEU A 56 -2.89 5.25 -3.65
C LEU A 56 -4.28 5.44 -3.05
N GLN A 57 -5.26 4.67 -3.52
CA GLN A 57 -6.61 4.67 -2.96
C GLN A 57 -6.60 4.26 -1.48
N GLU A 58 -5.90 3.18 -1.14
CA GLU A 58 -5.82 2.64 0.23
C GLU A 58 -5.26 3.66 1.24
N VAL A 59 -4.24 4.43 0.84
CA VAL A 59 -3.64 5.47 1.71
C VAL A 59 -4.39 6.80 1.65
N GLY A 60 -5.54 6.85 0.96
CA GLY A 60 -6.45 8.00 0.98
C GLY A 60 -6.12 9.09 -0.04
N ALA A 61 -5.39 8.80 -1.12
CA ALA A 61 -5.13 9.80 -2.16
C ALA A 61 -6.42 10.45 -2.67
N GLY A 62 -7.46 9.65 -2.95
CA GLY A 62 -8.78 10.17 -3.35
C GLY A 62 -9.48 11.00 -2.28
N TYR A 63 -9.29 10.68 -1.00
CA TYR A 63 -9.82 11.51 0.09
C TYR A 63 -9.16 12.90 0.09
N PHE A 64 -7.83 12.95 -0.02
CA PHE A 64 -7.10 14.22 -0.05
C PHE A 64 -7.38 15.02 -1.33
N GLU A 65 -7.70 14.37 -2.45
CA GLU A 65 -8.20 15.08 -3.63
C GLU A 65 -9.55 15.76 -3.38
N GLN A 66 -10.48 15.11 -2.69
CA GLN A 66 -11.75 15.75 -2.32
C GLN A 66 -11.55 16.95 -1.40
N VAL A 67 -10.58 16.87 -0.47
CA VAL A 67 -10.18 18.02 0.36
C VAL A 67 -9.61 19.14 -0.51
N MET A 68 -8.72 18.83 -1.46
CA MET A 68 -8.15 19.83 -2.37
C MET A 68 -9.23 20.52 -3.20
N LEU A 69 -10.16 19.76 -3.79
CA LEU A 69 -11.29 20.31 -4.56
C LEU A 69 -12.17 21.20 -3.69
N SER A 70 -12.42 20.80 -2.43
CA SER A 70 -13.23 21.58 -1.50
C SER A 70 -12.58 22.93 -1.16
N VAL A 71 -11.26 22.97 -0.99
CA VAL A 71 -10.51 24.19 -0.65
C VAL A 71 -10.27 25.08 -1.88
N SER A 72 -10.09 24.50 -3.07
CA SER A 72 -9.84 25.24 -4.30
C SER A 72 -11.12 25.73 -5.01
N GLY A 73 -12.31 25.40 -4.49
CA GLY A 73 -13.57 25.68 -5.20
C GLY A 73 -13.73 24.88 -6.49
N GLY A 74 -13.09 23.71 -6.58
CA GLY A 74 -13.15 22.82 -7.75
C GLY A 74 -12.01 22.99 -8.76
N GLU A 75 -11.12 23.97 -8.58
CA GLU A 75 -10.10 24.35 -9.57
C GLU A 75 -8.71 23.72 -9.31
N ALA A 76 -8.64 22.54 -8.70
CA ALA A 76 -7.38 21.89 -8.37
C ALA A 76 -6.73 21.21 -9.60
N ALA A 77 -5.53 21.67 -10.00
CA ALA A 77 -4.80 21.12 -11.16
C ALA A 77 -3.68 20.11 -10.79
N THR A 78 -3.37 19.94 -9.52
CA THR A 78 -2.28 19.09 -9.01
C THR A 78 -2.79 17.82 -8.31
N MET A 79 -3.86 17.23 -8.85
CA MET A 79 -4.44 15.97 -8.36
C MET A 79 -3.47 14.79 -8.57
N ALA A 80 -3.54 13.78 -7.71
CA ALA A 80 -2.58 12.67 -7.60
C ALA A 80 -3.04 11.37 -8.28
N LEU A 81 -4.35 11.11 -8.35
CA LEU A 81 -4.94 9.92 -8.95
C LEU A 81 -5.02 10.04 -10.47
N ALA A 82 -5.44 11.21 -10.97
CA ALA A 82 -5.52 11.46 -12.41
C ALA A 82 -4.11 11.40 -13.03
N GLY A 83 -3.91 10.49 -13.99
CA GLY A 83 -2.62 10.28 -14.64
C GLY A 83 -1.63 9.41 -13.84
N SER A 84 -2.04 8.85 -12.71
CA SER A 84 -1.24 7.88 -11.95
C SER A 84 -1.14 6.54 -12.70
N THR A 85 -0.05 5.79 -12.46
CA THR A 85 0.05 4.41 -12.96
C THR A 85 -1.04 3.51 -12.38
N GLU A 86 -1.52 3.78 -11.16
CA GLU A 86 -2.65 3.08 -10.56
C GLU A 86 -3.92 3.25 -11.40
N SER A 87 -4.27 4.50 -11.75
CA SER A 87 -5.43 4.78 -12.62
C SER A 87 -5.34 4.16 -14.01
N ALA A 88 -4.12 3.97 -14.53
CA ALA A 88 -3.88 3.46 -15.86
C ALA A 88 -3.75 1.92 -15.93
N GLN A 89 -3.36 1.27 -14.83
CA GLN A 89 -2.97 -0.15 -14.82
C GLN A 89 -3.84 -1.02 -13.91
N PHE A 90 -4.64 -0.43 -13.03
CA PHE A 90 -5.50 -1.13 -12.07
C PHE A 90 -6.97 -0.75 -12.32
N SER A 91 -7.62 -1.48 -13.25
CA SER A 91 -9.05 -1.34 -13.57
C SER A 91 -9.91 -2.04 -12.51
#